data_AF-A0A7C2H6R0-F1
#
_entry.id   AF-A0A7C2H6R0-F1
#
_cell.length_a   1.000
_cell.length_b   1.000
_cell.length_c   1.000
_cell.angle_alpha   90.00
_cell.angle_beta   90.00
_cell.angle_gamma   90.00
#
_symmetry.space_group_name_H-M   'P 1'
#
loop_
_entity.id
_entity.type
_entity.pdbx_description
1 polymer ?
#
loop_
_entity_poly.entity_id
_entity_poly.type
_entity_poly.pdbx_seq_one_letter_code
_entity_poly.pdbx_strand_id
1 'polypeptide(L)'
;MVEYLVNRWIKENTIERREYQEKIANVAANVNTLVVLPTALGKTIIALLVVTKILDRDPNSKILFLAPTRPLVEQHRRKFEEYLKLGLNLVSVTGKIRPERRAKLYEQGDIVFSTPQCIKNDLEANRIDLAKFALLVVDEAQHSVGNYAYTYVARAFYEATKGRGRILGLTASPGHSPERIAEIKRSLFIQHVELRSERDEDVAAYVKPVTFHWIRVETSEEFKRVRTKLLELKQTIAKELEALGLGKANEIEKLSKPKLLELQNELAKKKSGSKFRLLILLAQLLKLDHALELLETQTARVFFAYLEKLVKEARRRPRSAVGKLVESTSFRELYFLAKDLRDHPKLDALEQIVRKKLKDGAKLMVFAQLRSTVREIVKRLARIEGARVGMLIGQRGEEGMDQRAQLEVTRLFEEGEFNVLVTTSIGEEGLHLGSANVAIFYEPVPSEIRSIQRRGRVGRDVPGEVYVLMTKGTRDEAYYWASYHKEKRMRRLLRKMSKQPTLIEFTVGGENEG
;
A
#
# COMPACT_ATOMS: atom_id res chain seq x y z
N MET A 1 -18.25 -6.09 -31.76
CA MET A 1 -18.09 -4.63 -31.90
C MET A 1 -17.93 -4.05 -30.52
N VAL A 2 -16.98 -3.15 -30.31
CA VAL A 2 -16.81 -2.46 -29.01
C VAL A 2 -17.93 -1.43 -28.92
N GLU A 3 -18.80 -1.57 -27.92
CA GLU A 3 -19.85 -0.58 -27.63
C GLU A 3 -19.26 0.49 -26.72
N TYR A 4 -19.43 1.77 -27.06
CA TYR A 4 -18.97 2.89 -26.25
C TYR A 4 -20.11 3.45 -25.43
N LEU A 5 -19.78 3.98 -24.26
CA LEU A 5 -20.75 4.61 -23.37
C LEU A 5 -21.29 5.91 -24.00
N VAL A 6 -22.62 6.02 -24.08
CA VAL A 6 -23.32 7.25 -24.47
C VAL A 6 -23.75 7.99 -23.20
N ASN A 7 -23.20 9.18 -22.96
CA ASN A 7 -23.53 9.98 -21.78
C ASN A 7 -23.43 11.48 -22.08
N ARG A 8 -24.32 12.28 -21.48
CA ARG A 8 -24.39 13.74 -21.67
C ARG A 8 -23.06 14.44 -21.35
N TRP A 9 -22.37 13.99 -20.31
CA TRP A 9 -21.18 14.64 -19.73
C TRP A 9 -19.85 14.07 -20.20
N ILE A 10 -19.85 12.88 -20.81
CA ILE A 10 -18.63 12.14 -21.19
C ILE A 10 -18.42 12.28 -22.70
N LYS A 11 -17.17 12.51 -23.11
CA LYS A 11 -16.76 12.58 -24.52
C LYS A 11 -17.08 11.26 -25.24
N GLU A 12 -17.60 11.37 -26.45
CA GLU A 12 -17.98 10.22 -27.27
C GLU A 12 -16.76 9.35 -27.59
N ASN A 13 -16.98 8.04 -27.69
CA ASN A 13 -15.96 7.04 -28.06
C ASN A 13 -14.73 6.95 -27.14
N THR A 14 -14.79 7.47 -25.92
CA THR A 14 -13.65 7.45 -24.98
C THR A 14 -13.69 6.32 -23.94
N ILE A 15 -14.87 5.77 -23.64
CA ILE A 15 -15.05 4.74 -22.61
C ILE A 15 -15.86 3.59 -23.21
N GLU A 16 -15.27 2.39 -23.20
CA GLU A 16 -15.97 1.14 -23.49
C GLU A 16 -17.09 0.92 -22.46
N ARG A 17 -18.29 0.62 -22.95
CA ARG A 17 -19.44 0.35 -22.11
C ARG A 17 -19.27 -0.98 -21.38
N ARG A 18 -19.46 -0.95 -20.06
CA ARG A 18 -19.44 -2.15 -19.21
C ARG A 18 -20.63 -2.12 -18.26
N GLU A 19 -21.57 -3.02 -18.48
CA GLU A 19 -22.86 -3.03 -17.79
C GLU A 19 -22.74 -3.07 -16.25
N TYR A 20 -21.77 -3.83 -15.72
CA TYR A 20 -21.55 -3.89 -14.27
C TYR A 20 -21.15 -2.54 -13.67
N GLN A 21 -20.41 -1.70 -14.42
CA GLN A 21 -20.00 -0.37 -13.95
C GLN A 21 -21.21 0.56 -13.87
N GLU A 22 -22.12 0.47 -14.85
CA GLU A 22 -23.38 1.24 -14.87
C GLU A 22 -24.30 0.82 -13.71
N LYS A 23 -24.46 -0.49 -13.49
CA LYS A 23 -25.24 -1.06 -12.37
C LYS A 23 -24.72 -0.57 -11.02
N ILE A 24 -23.40 -0.66 -10.79
CA ILE A 24 -22.79 -0.17 -9.54
C ILE A 24 -23.00 1.34 -9.39
N ALA A 25 -22.83 2.11 -10.47
CA ALA A 25 -22.99 3.56 -10.42
C ALA A 25 -24.46 3.99 -10.14
N ASN A 26 -25.44 3.25 -10.66
CA ASN A 26 -26.86 3.47 -10.38
C ASN A 26 -27.16 3.34 -8.88
N VAL A 27 -26.61 2.31 -8.23
CA VAL A 27 -26.79 2.13 -6.78
C VAL A 27 -26.05 3.22 -6.01
N ALA A 28 -24.78 3.45 -6.33
CA ALA A 28 -23.93 4.41 -5.62
C ALA A 28 -24.39 5.88 -5.73
N ALA A 29 -25.14 6.25 -6.77
CA ALA A 29 -25.76 7.57 -6.88
C ALA A 29 -26.95 7.76 -5.90
N ASN A 30 -27.53 6.67 -5.39
CA ASN A 30 -28.72 6.71 -4.53
C ASN A 30 -28.42 6.45 -3.06
N VAL A 31 -27.39 5.65 -2.76
CA VAL A 31 -27.07 5.20 -1.40
C VAL A 31 -25.56 5.25 -1.16
N ASN A 32 -25.14 5.56 0.07
CA ASN A 32 -23.72 5.56 0.43
C ASN A 32 -23.14 4.16 0.24
N THR A 33 -22.19 4.03 -0.69
CA THR A 33 -21.76 2.74 -1.21
C THR A 33 -20.26 2.55 -1.10
N LEU A 34 -19.84 1.39 -0.59
CA LEU A 34 -18.46 0.94 -0.65
C LEU A 34 -18.33 -0.05 -1.81
N VAL A 35 -17.53 0.33 -2.80
CA VAL A 35 -17.26 -0.45 -4.00
C VAL A 35 -15.91 -1.14 -3.85
N VAL A 36 -15.96 -2.47 -3.73
CA VAL A 36 -14.79 -3.34 -3.62
C VAL A 36 -14.60 -4.08 -4.94
N LEU A 37 -13.67 -3.58 -5.76
CA LEU A 37 -13.35 -4.17 -7.07
C LEU A 37 -11.84 -4.38 -7.23
N PRO A 38 -11.40 -5.51 -7.80
CA PRO A 38 -10.03 -5.70 -8.26
C PRO A 38 -9.46 -4.49 -9.02
N THR A 39 -8.15 -4.37 -8.99
CA THR A 39 -7.43 -3.44 -9.88
C THR A 39 -7.72 -3.77 -11.35
N ALA A 40 -7.60 -2.78 -12.24
CA ALA A 40 -7.92 -2.88 -13.67
C ALA A 40 -9.42 -2.88 -14.05
N LEU A 41 -10.35 -3.16 -13.13
CA LEU A 41 -11.80 -3.13 -13.42
C LEU A 41 -12.45 -1.73 -13.46
N GLY A 42 -11.64 -0.68 -13.57
CA GLY A 42 -12.15 0.68 -13.82
C GLY A 42 -12.88 1.34 -12.64
N LYS A 43 -12.39 1.21 -11.40
CA LYS A 43 -12.93 1.96 -10.24
C LYS A 43 -13.07 3.46 -10.48
N THR A 44 -12.10 4.08 -11.18
CA THR A 44 -12.18 5.50 -11.57
C THR A 44 -13.33 5.77 -12.53
N ILE A 45 -13.64 4.85 -13.45
CA ILE A 45 -14.78 4.96 -14.36
C ILE A 45 -16.10 4.86 -13.59
N ILE A 46 -16.18 3.98 -12.59
CA ILE A 46 -17.35 3.92 -11.70
C ILE A 46 -17.55 5.27 -10.97
N ALA A 47 -16.48 5.87 -10.43
CA ALA A 47 -16.61 7.20 -9.82
C ALA A 47 -17.06 8.27 -10.81
N LEU A 48 -16.53 8.24 -12.05
CA LEU A 48 -16.96 9.14 -13.11
C LEU A 48 -18.47 8.98 -13.41
N LEU A 49 -18.96 7.75 -13.56
CA LEU A 49 -20.37 7.46 -13.79
C LEU A 49 -21.29 7.89 -12.63
N VAL A 50 -20.82 7.77 -11.38
CA VAL A 50 -21.56 8.29 -10.22
C VAL A 50 -21.61 9.82 -10.28
N VAL A 51 -20.49 10.47 -10.60
CA VAL A 51 -20.44 11.93 -10.80
C VAL A 51 -21.44 12.39 -11.85
N THR A 52 -21.48 11.75 -13.03
CA THR A 52 -22.44 12.15 -14.08
C THR A 52 -23.89 12.00 -13.63
N LYS A 53 -24.21 10.95 -12.86
CA LYS A 53 -25.57 10.75 -12.33
C LYS A 53 -25.99 11.79 -11.31
N ILE A 54 -25.05 12.32 -10.53
CA ILE A 54 -25.31 13.44 -9.61
C ILE A 54 -25.55 14.73 -10.42
N LEU A 55 -24.70 14.99 -11.43
CA LEU A 55 -24.85 16.16 -12.31
C LEU A 55 -26.11 16.12 -13.19
N ASP A 56 -26.59 14.93 -13.55
CA ASP A 56 -27.87 14.77 -14.27
C ASP A 56 -29.08 15.20 -13.42
N ARG A 57 -29.00 15.06 -12.10
CA ARG A 57 -30.05 15.51 -11.16
C ARG A 57 -29.97 17.01 -10.91
N ASP A 58 -28.76 17.52 -10.77
CA ASP A 58 -28.49 18.95 -10.59
C ASP A 58 -27.13 19.31 -11.23
N PRO A 59 -27.13 19.99 -12.38
CA PRO A 59 -25.92 20.43 -13.07
C PRO A 59 -24.99 21.32 -12.23
N ASN A 60 -25.50 21.96 -11.16
CA ASN A 60 -24.72 22.86 -10.30
C ASN A 60 -24.11 22.15 -9.08
N SER A 61 -24.33 20.84 -8.95
CA SER A 61 -23.82 20.07 -7.81
C SER A 61 -22.29 20.00 -7.80
N LYS A 62 -21.68 20.36 -6.66
CA LYS A 62 -20.23 20.24 -6.45
C LYS A 62 -19.83 18.85 -5.95
N ILE A 63 -18.69 18.37 -6.43
CA ILE A 63 -18.13 17.07 -6.07
C ILE A 63 -16.77 17.24 -5.39
N LEU A 64 -16.56 16.50 -4.30
CA LEU A 64 -15.28 16.39 -3.62
C LEU A 64 -14.70 14.99 -3.85
N PHE A 65 -13.57 14.91 -4.55
CA PHE A 65 -12.84 13.67 -4.80
C PHE A 65 -11.57 13.64 -3.96
N LEU A 66 -11.45 12.66 -3.08
CA LEU A 66 -10.29 12.49 -2.22
C LEU A 66 -9.44 11.29 -2.65
N ALA A 67 -8.11 11.50 -2.66
CA ALA A 67 -7.13 10.44 -2.86
C ALA A 67 -5.98 10.58 -1.84
N PRO A 68 -5.31 9.48 -1.45
CA PRO A 68 -4.40 9.50 -0.31
C PRO A 68 -3.10 10.28 -0.57
N THR A 69 -2.72 10.48 -1.84
CA THR A 69 -1.47 11.14 -2.21
C THR A 69 -1.69 12.24 -3.25
N ARG A 70 -0.83 13.26 -3.24
CA ARG A 70 -0.88 14.37 -4.22
C ARG A 70 -0.74 13.91 -5.67
N PRO A 71 0.12 12.93 -6.02
CA PRO A 71 0.16 12.39 -7.37
C PRO A 71 -1.16 11.75 -7.82
N LEU A 72 -1.85 10.98 -6.95
CA LEU A 72 -3.17 10.43 -7.30
C LEU A 72 -4.22 11.50 -7.53
N VAL A 73 -4.20 12.56 -6.73
CA VAL A 73 -5.11 13.71 -6.89
C VAL A 73 -4.99 14.28 -8.31
N GLU A 74 -3.77 14.58 -8.74
CA GLU A 74 -3.54 15.14 -10.08
C GLU A 74 -3.82 14.12 -11.20
N GLN A 75 -3.50 12.85 -10.97
CA GLN A 75 -3.79 11.77 -11.91
C GLN A 75 -5.29 11.59 -12.14
N HIS A 76 -6.09 11.55 -11.08
CA HIS A 76 -7.55 11.46 -11.21
C HIS A 76 -8.12 12.72 -11.87
N ARG A 77 -7.61 13.92 -11.53
CA ARG A 77 -8.01 15.17 -12.20
C ARG A 77 -7.79 15.09 -13.71
N ARG A 78 -6.59 14.71 -14.15
CA ARG A 78 -6.24 14.57 -15.58
C ARG A 78 -7.10 13.53 -16.28
N LYS A 79 -7.34 12.38 -15.63
CA LYS A 79 -8.18 11.32 -16.19
C LYS A 79 -9.65 11.75 -16.34
N PHE A 80 -10.17 12.52 -15.38
CA PHE A 80 -11.50 13.11 -15.51
C PHE A 80 -11.55 14.15 -16.64
N GLU A 81 -10.51 14.96 -16.81
CA GLU A 81 -10.37 15.94 -17.91
C GLU A 81 -10.27 15.26 -19.30
N GLU A 82 -9.67 14.08 -19.36
CA GLU A 82 -9.61 13.24 -20.56
C GLU A 82 -11.02 12.80 -20.99
N TYR A 83 -11.87 12.38 -20.05
CA TYR A 83 -13.18 11.81 -20.34
C TYR A 83 -14.36 12.79 -20.32
N LEU A 84 -14.33 13.83 -19.51
CA LEU A 84 -15.45 14.78 -19.40
C LEU A 84 -15.45 15.79 -20.54
N LYS A 85 -16.64 16.11 -21.07
CA LYS A 85 -16.84 17.20 -22.03
C LYS A 85 -16.43 18.54 -21.41
N LEU A 86 -16.09 19.51 -22.26
CA LEU A 86 -15.77 20.87 -21.84
C LEU A 86 -16.99 21.51 -21.13
N GLY A 87 -16.72 22.36 -20.13
CA GLY A 87 -17.74 23.12 -19.41
C GLY A 87 -17.74 22.92 -17.89
N LEU A 88 -17.03 21.92 -17.37
CA LEU A 88 -16.81 21.72 -15.94
C LEU A 88 -15.42 22.21 -15.52
N ASN A 89 -15.34 22.92 -14.39
CA ASN A 89 -14.11 23.38 -13.79
C ASN A 89 -13.54 22.34 -12.82
N LEU A 90 -12.52 21.61 -13.27
CA LEU A 90 -11.83 20.57 -12.48
C LEU A 90 -10.60 21.17 -11.80
N VAL A 91 -10.63 21.28 -10.47
CA VAL A 91 -9.55 21.90 -9.70
C VAL A 91 -8.84 20.88 -8.81
N SER A 92 -7.51 20.98 -8.73
CA SER A 92 -6.71 20.24 -7.76
C SER A 92 -6.28 21.17 -6.62
N VAL A 93 -6.73 20.86 -5.40
CA VAL A 93 -6.37 21.63 -4.21
C VAL A 93 -5.47 20.79 -3.32
N THR A 94 -4.23 21.25 -3.12
CA THR A 94 -3.25 20.54 -2.30
C THR A 94 -2.56 21.49 -1.33
N GLY A 95 -1.95 20.93 -0.27
CA GLY A 95 -1.20 21.74 0.70
C GLY A 95 0.05 22.46 0.16
N LYS A 96 0.37 22.40 -1.15
CA LYS A 96 1.37 23.30 -1.77
C LYS A 96 0.78 24.65 -2.16
N ILE A 97 -0.53 24.73 -2.37
CA ILE A 97 -1.23 25.97 -2.73
C ILE A 97 -1.39 26.80 -1.46
N ARG A 98 -1.04 28.09 -1.53
CA ARG A 98 -1.18 29.00 -0.39
C ARG A 98 -2.65 29.08 0.09
N PRO A 99 -2.89 29.15 1.41
CA PRO A 99 -4.24 29.09 1.97
C PRO A 99 -5.26 30.07 1.36
N GLU A 100 -4.85 31.29 1.05
CA GLU A 100 -5.70 32.37 0.56
C GLU A 100 -6.28 32.06 -0.83
N ARG A 101 -5.54 31.28 -1.64
CA ARG A 101 -5.98 30.84 -2.96
C ARG A 101 -6.90 29.62 -2.89
N ARG A 102 -6.85 28.82 -1.82
CA ARG A 102 -7.63 27.57 -1.73
C ARG A 102 -9.13 27.82 -1.63
N ALA A 103 -9.56 28.82 -0.85
CA ALA A 103 -10.99 29.17 -0.73
C ALA A 103 -11.63 29.49 -2.10
N LYS A 104 -10.96 30.32 -2.90
CA LYS A 104 -11.41 30.67 -4.27
C LYS A 104 -11.52 29.44 -5.17
N LEU A 105 -10.57 28.50 -5.07
CA LEU A 105 -10.61 27.26 -5.86
C LEU A 105 -11.80 26.37 -5.46
N TYR A 106 -12.14 26.29 -4.17
CA TYR A 106 -13.31 25.55 -3.71
C TYR A 106 -14.62 26.17 -4.21
N GLU A 107 -14.70 27.50 -4.25
CA GLU A 107 -15.87 28.22 -4.77
C GLU A 107 -16.02 28.07 -6.29
N GLN A 108 -14.93 28.11 -7.05
CA GLN A 108 -14.98 28.06 -8.51
C GLN A 108 -15.03 26.64 -9.09
N GLY A 109 -14.55 25.63 -8.35
CA GLY A 109 -14.47 24.26 -8.87
C GLY A 109 -15.79 23.51 -8.78
N ASP A 110 -16.19 22.87 -9.88
CA ASP A 110 -17.34 21.94 -9.91
C ASP A 110 -16.92 20.57 -9.36
N ILE A 111 -15.70 20.14 -9.70
CA ILE A 111 -15.08 18.93 -9.18
C ILE A 111 -13.75 19.28 -8.54
N VAL A 112 -13.68 19.12 -7.21
CA VAL A 112 -12.51 19.40 -6.40
C VAL A 112 -11.78 18.11 -6.09
N PHE A 113 -10.56 17.97 -6.59
CA PHE A 113 -9.65 16.87 -6.24
C PHE A 113 -8.71 17.31 -5.13
N SER A 114 -8.60 16.54 -4.05
CA SER A 114 -7.76 16.92 -2.91
C SER A 114 -7.24 15.73 -2.11
N THR A 115 -6.21 15.98 -1.31
CA THR A 115 -5.75 15.02 -0.29
C THR A 115 -6.58 15.21 0.98
N PRO A 116 -6.92 14.14 1.72
CA PRO A 116 -7.81 14.24 2.88
C PRO A 116 -7.25 15.15 3.99
N GLN A 117 -5.93 15.18 4.18
CA GLN A 117 -5.31 16.07 5.15
C GLN A 117 -5.45 17.55 4.78
N CYS A 118 -5.45 17.89 3.48
CA CYS A 118 -5.65 19.26 3.03
C CYS A 118 -7.07 19.73 3.35
N ILE A 119 -8.07 18.90 3.03
CA ILE A 119 -9.46 19.19 3.35
C ILE A 119 -9.69 19.28 4.85
N LYS A 120 -9.16 18.33 5.64
CA LYS A 120 -9.24 18.41 7.12
C LYS A 120 -8.73 19.75 7.64
N ASN A 121 -7.53 20.16 7.23
CA ASN A 121 -6.93 21.42 7.68
C ASN A 121 -7.73 22.65 7.21
N ASP A 122 -8.38 22.57 6.05
CA ASP A 122 -9.19 23.66 5.52
C ASP A 122 -10.59 23.72 6.14
N LEU A 123 -11.14 22.60 6.61
CA LEU A 123 -12.35 22.56 7.44
C LEU A 123 -12.07 23.20 8.80
N GLU A 124 -10.99 22.80 9.48
CA GLU A 124 -10.59 23.36 10.77
C GLU A 124 -10.32 24.88 10.70
N ALA A 125 -9.92 25.36 9.52
CA ALA A 125 -9.68 26.78 9.26
C ALA A 125 -10.86 27.50 8.59
N ASN A 126 -12.05 26.87 8.50
CA ASN A 126 -13.26 27.42 7.90
C ASN A 126 -13.08 27.97 6.46
N ARG A 127 -12.27 27.30 5.64
CA ARG A 127 -12.01 27.70 4.23
C ARG A 127 -12.86 26.97 3.19
N ILE A 128 -13.53 25.89 3.58
CA ILE A 128 -14.38 25.08 2.71
C ILE A 128 -15.69 24.80 3.43
N ASP A 129 -16.80 25.00 2.72
CA ASP A 129 -18.14 24.67 3.19
C ASP A 129 -18.63 23.39 2.49
N LEU A 130 -18.73 22.30 3.26
CA LEU A 130 -19.15 21.00 2.73
C LEU A 130 -20.65 20.92 2.45
N ALA A 131 -21.48 21.84 2.97
CA ALA A 131 -22.91 21.85 2.69
C ALA A 131 -23.21 22.13 1.21
N LYS A 132 -22.25 22.73 0.49
CA LYS A 132 -22.33 23.01 -0.95
C LYS A 132 -22.00 21.80 -1.84
N PHE A 133 -21.52 20.69 -1.26
CA PHE A 133 -21.09 19.51 -2.02
C PHE A 133 -22.17 18.41 -1.95
N ALA A 134 -22.46 17.80 -3.10
CA ALA A 134 -23.46 16.73 -3.22
C ALA A 134 -22.85 15.33 -3.13
N LEU A 135 -21.56 15.18 -3.48
CA LEU A 135 -20.88 13.89 -3.52
C LEU A 135 -19.47 13.98 -2.93
N LEU A 136 -19.15 13.04 -2.04
CA LEU A 136 -17.81 12.75 -1.54
C LEU A 136 -17.33 11.40 -2.10
N VAL A 137 -16.32 11.42 -2.95
CA VAL A 137 -15.62 10.21 -3.41
C VAL A 137 -14.35 10.01 -2.59
N VAL A 138 -14.17 8.80 -2.05
CA VAL A 138 -13.00 8.41 -1.26
C VAL A 138 -12.28 7.27 -1.98
N ASP A 139 -11.19 7.59 -2.67
CA ASP A 139 -10.31 6.60 -3.29
C ASP A 139 -9.39 5.94 -2.24
N GLU A 140 -9.07 4.66 -2.46
CA GLU A 140 -8.34 3.82 -1.51
C GLU A 140 -8.98 3.83 -0.10
N ALA A 141 -10.30 3.60 -0.06
CA ALA A 141 -11.15 3.67 1.13
C ALA A 141 -10.72 2.75 2.29
N GLN A 142 -9.79 1.80 2.07
CA GLN A 142 -9.20 0.99 3.14
C GLN A 142 -8.39 1.79 4.17
N HIS A 143 -8.05 3.05 3.85
CA HIS A 143 -7.41 4.00 4.76
C HIS A 143 -8.40 4.70 5.72
N SER A 144 -9.71 4.53 5.53
CA SER A 144 -10.77 5.16 6.34
C SER A 144 -10.99 4.46 7.68
N VAL A 145 -9.92 4.38 8.48
CA VAL A 145 -9.90 3.76 9.82
C VAL A 145 -9.12 4.62 10.81
N GLY A 146 -9.44 4.49 12.10
CA GLY A 146 -8.82 5.22 13.19
C GLY A 146 -8.85 6.74 12.99
N ASN A 147 -7.73 7.40 13.30
CA ASN A 147 -7.58 8.86 13.25
C ASN A 147 -7.13 9.36 11.86
N TYR A 148 -7.26 8.55 10.80
CA TYR A 148 -6.91 8.98 9.46
C TYR A 148 -7.85 10.08 8.96
N ALA A 149 -7.36 11.03 8.16
CA ALA A 149 -8.11 12.22 7.79
C ALA A 149 -9.42 11.93 7.02
N TYR A 150 -9.54 10.79 6.32
CA TYR A 150 -10.81 10.38 5.71
C TYR A 150 -11.96 10.28 6.71
N THR A 151 -11.72 9.73 7.90
CA THR A 151 -12.78 9.51 8.90
C THR A 151 -13.36 10.84 9.39
N TYR A 152 -12.49 11.84 9.58
CA TYR A 152 -12.90 13.20 9.95
C TYR A 152 -13.69 13.89 8.82
N VAL A 153 -13.17 13.86 7.59
CA VAL A 153 -13.82 14.55 6.45
C VAL A 153 -15.17 13.93 6.11
N ALA A 154 -15.28 12.60 6.13
CA ALA A 154 -16.54 11.92 5.87
C ALA A 154 -17.61 12.25 6.92
N ARG A 155 -17.25 12.33 8.20
CA ARG A 155 -18.15 12.77 9.27
C ARG A 155 -18.61 14.22 9.05
N ALA A 156 -17.67 15.14 8.83
CA ALA A 156 -17.99 16.55 8.59
C ALA A 156 -18.89 16.74 7.36
N PHE A 157 -18.66 15.97 6.29
CA PHE A 157 -19.50 15.97 5.09
C PHE A 157 -20.92 15.46 5.37
N TYR A 158 -21.03 14.34 6.08
CA TYR A 158 -22.33 13.76 6.43
C TYR A 158 -23.17 14.71 7.30
N GLU A 159 -22.54 15.34 8.29
CA GLU A 159 -23.16 16.34 9.17
C GLU A 159 -23.57 17.60 8.40
N ALA A 160 -22.67 18.19 7.61
CA ALA A 160 -22.94 19.41 6.85
C ALA A 160 -24.06 19.24 5.81
N THR A 161 -24.13 18.08 5.17
CA THR A 161 -25.19 17.76 4.19
C THR A 161 -26.46 17.20 4.83
N LYS A 162 -26.50 17.05 6.16
CA LYS A 162 -27.60 16.43 6.90
C LYS A 162 -27.97 15.04 6.35
N GLY A 163 -26.96 14.25 5.95
CA GLY A 163 -27.13 12.92 5.35
C GLY A 163 -27.67 12.89 3.92
N ARG A 164 -27.95 14.05 3.29
CA ARG A 164 -28.43 14.13 1.90
C ARG A 164 -27.32 13.97 0.87
N GLY A 165 -26.09 14.33 1.22
CA GLY A 165 -24.92 14.10 0.37
C GLY A 165 -24.64 12.61 0.21
N ARG A 166 -23.99 12.23 -0.89
CA ARG A 166 -23.60 10.83 -1.17
C ARG A 166 -22.14 10.60 -0.88
N ILE A 167 -21.82 9.42 -0.34
CA ILE A 167 -20.45 8.98 -0.07
C ILE A 167 -20.18 7.71 -0.87
N LEU A 168 -19.16 7.78 -1.73
CA LEU A 168 -18.65 6.66 -2.52
C LEU A 168 -17.25 6.28 -2.04
N GLY A 169 -17.11 5.11 -1.42
CA GLY A 169 -15.80 4.53 -1.11
C GLY A 169 -15.34 3.59 -2.21
N LEU A 170 -14.11 3.75 -2.71
CA LEU A 170 -13.52 2.86 -3.71
C LEU A 170 -12.30 2.13 -3.12
N THR A 171 -12.23 0.80 -3.26
CA THR A 171 -11.04 0.04 -2.84
C THR A 171 -10.88 -1.26 -3.61
N ALA A 172 -9.63 -1.73 -3.75
CA ALA A 172 -9.36 -3.09 -4.21
C ALA A 172 -9.36 -4.13 -3.09
N SER A 173 -9.13 -3.71 -1.85
CA SER A 173 -9.00 -4.60 -0.71
C SER A 173 -9.32 -3.83 0.58
N PRO A 174 -10.47 -4.07 1.21
CA PRO A 174 -10.85 -3.40 2.45
C PRO A 174 -10.16 -4.00 3.69
N GLY A 175 -9.34 -5.05 3.51
CA GLY A 175 -8.62 -5.77 4.57
C GLY A 175 -9.29 -7.08 5.01
N HIS A 176 -8.59 -7.87 5.84
CA HIS A 176 -8.96 -9.25 6.17
C HIS A 176 -9.80 -9.48 7.44
N SER A 177 -10.10 -8.44 8.23
CA SER A 177 -10.83 -8.60 9.50
C SER A 177 -12.24 -7.98 9.44
N PRO A 178 -13.26 -8.64 10.04
CA PRO A 178 -14.61 -8.08 10.13
C PRO A 178 -14.63 -6.70 10.78
N GLU A 179 -13.83 -6.51 11.84
CA GLU A 179 -13.79 -5.29 12.64
C GLU A 179 -13.32 -4.12 11.80
N ARG A 180 -12.30 -4.34 10.95
CA ARG A 180 -11.76 -3.32 10.04
C ARG A 180 -12.78 -2.91 8.99
N ILE A 181 -13.49 -3.88 8.40
CA ILE A 181 -14.51 -3.58 7.39
C ILE A 181 -15.71 -2.86 8.02
N ALA A 182 -16.14 -3.28 9.21
CA ALA A 182 -17.16 -2.58 9.98
C ALA A 182 -16.73 -1.15 10.34
N GLU A 183 -15.46 -0.95 10.68
CA GLU A 183 -14.89 0.37 10.94
C GLU A 183 -14.91 1.27 9.69
N ILE A 184 -14.52 0.78 8.52
CA ILE A 184 -14.62 1.52 7.24
C ILE A 184 -16.07 1.90 6.97
N LYS A 185 -17.01 0.94 7.10
CA LYS A 185 -18.44 1.19 6.89
C LYS A 185 -18.97 2.29 7.81
N ARG A 186 -18.64 2.23 9.11
CA ARG A 186 -19.05 3.25 10.08
C ARG A 186 -18.42 4.61 9.76
N SER A 187 -17.13 4.64 9.46
CA SER A 187 -16.39 5.89 9.21
C SER A 187 -16.87 6.63 7.96
N LEU A 188 -17.30 5.89 6.93
CA LEU A 188 -17.79 6.44 5.68
C LEU A 188 -19.32 6.43 5.55
N PHE A 189 -20.06 6.11 6.62
CA PHE A 189 -21.53 6.04 6.64
C PHE A 189 -22.10 5.15 5.52
N ILE A 190 -21.43 4.02 5.25
CA ILE A 190 -21.77 3.10 4.17
C ILE A 190 -23.00 2.27 4.53
N GLN A 191 -23.99 2.33 3.65
CA GLN A 191 -25.24 1.59 3.76
C GLN A 191 -25.24 0.37 2.82
N HIS A 192 -24.57 0.47 1.66
CA HIS A 192 -24.49 -0.60 0.67
C HIS A 192 -23.05 -1.00 0.34
N VAL A 193 -22.80 -2.28 0.07
CA VAL A 193 -21.47 -2.76 -0.33
C VAL A 193 -21.59 -3.48 -1.67
N GLU A 194 -20.96 -2.92 -2.69
CA GLU A 194 -20.81 -3.58 -3.98
C GLU A 194 -19.50 -4.36 -4.00
N LEU A 195 -19.59 -5.65 -4.26
CA LEU A 195 -18.44 -6.54 -4.29
C LEU A 195 -18.35 -7.22 -5.66
N ARG A 196 -17.19 -7.14 -6.30
CA ARG A 196 -16.83 -8.07 -7.37
C ARG A 196 -15.48 -8.71 -7.14
N SER A 197 -15.33 -9.95 -7.58
CA SER A 197 -14.10 -10.70 -7.65
C SER A 197 -13.72 -10.92 -9.11
N GLU A 198 -12.44 -11.18 -9.39
CA GLU A 198 -11.95 -11.47 -10.75
C GLU A 198 -12.62 -12.70 -11.42
N ARG A 199 -13.41 -13.47 -10.65
CA ARG A 199 -14.10 -14.67 -11.09
C ARG A 199 -15.61 -14.49 -11.28
N ASP A 200 -16.16 -13.32 -10.95
CA ASP A 200 -17.59 -13.11 -11.09
C ASP A 200 -17.94 -12.97 -12.57
N GLU A 201 -19.06 -13.56 -12.98
CA GLU A 201 -19.43 -13.75 -14.39
C GLU A 201 -19.51 -12.42 -15.16
N ASP A 202 -20.00 -11.36 -14.51
CA ASP A 202 -20.17 -10.03 -15.11
C ASP A 202 -18.86 -9.25 -15.28
N VAL A 203 -17.75 -9.68 -14.65
CA VAL A 203 -16.44 -9.03 -14.77
C VAL A 203 -15.35 -9.90 -15.38
N ALA A 204 -15.49 -11.23 -15.37
CA ALA A 204 -14.45 -12.18 -15.76
C ALA A 204 -13.92 -11.94 -17.19
N ALA A 205 -14.78 -11.52 -18.12
CA ALA A 205 -14.40 -11.20 -19.50
C ALA A 205 -13.42 -10.02 -19.62
N TYR A 206 -13.40 -9.12 -18.63
CA TYR A 206 -12.57 -7.91 -18.64
C TYR A 206 -11.26 -8.08 -17.86
N VAL A 207 -11.07 -9.20 -17.16
CA VAL A 207 -9.86 -9.47 -16.36
C VAL A 207 -8.86 -10.24 -17.21
N LYS A 208 -7.64 -9.73 -17.32
CA LYS A 208 -6.54 -10.49 -17.94
C LYS A 208 -5.96 -11.49 -16.93
N PRO A 209 -5.62 -12.71 -17.36
CA PRO A 209 -5.05 -13.72 -16.46
C PRO A 209 -3.70 -13.25 -15.91
N VAL A 210 -3.46 -13.57 -14.64
CA VAL A 210 -2.18 -13.32 -13.96
C VAL A 210 -1.62 -14.64 -13.44
N THR A 211 -0.45 -15.03 -13.95
CA THR A 211 0.23 -16.28 -13.55
C THR A 211 1.20 -16.02 -12.41
N PHE A 212 1.26 -16.94 -11.44
CA PHE A 212 2.12 -16.82 -10.27
C PHE A 212 3.28 -17.81 -10.30
N HIS A 213 4.48 -17.30 -10.04
CA HIS A 213 5.70 -18.08 -9.97
C HIS A 213 6.36 -17.89 -8.60
N TRP A 214 6.34 -18.96 -7.79
CA TRP A 214 7.00 -18.98 -6.49
C TRP A 214 8.42 -19.48 -6.64
N ILE A 215 9.39 -18.58 -6.43
CA ILE A 215 10.79 -18.89 -6.60
C ILE A 215 11.40 -19.09 -5.22
N ARG A 216 11.54 -20.37 -4.84
CA ARG A 216 12.16 -20.75 -3.57
C ARG A 216 13.67 -20.70 -3.71
N VAL A 217 14.31 -19.96 -2.82
CA VAL A 217 15.75 -19.74 -2.83
C VAL A 217 16.38 -20.41 -1.62
N GLU A 218 17.41 -21.23 -1.87
CA GLU A 218 18.23 -21.86 -0.84
C GLU A 218 19.28 -20.88 -0.30
N THR A 219 19.66 -21.07 0.96
CA THR A 219 20.69 -20.26 1.62
C THR A 219 22.05 -20.94 1.53
N SER A 220 23.13 -20.15 1.42
CA SER A 220 24.49 -20.69 1.43
C SER A 220 24.90 -21.15 2.84
N GLU A 221 25.96 -21.96 2.91
CA GLU A 221 26.50 -22.38 4.20
C GLU A 221 27.07 -21.19 5.00
N GLU A 222 27.63 -20.17 4.36
CA GLU A 222 28.08 -18.95 5.07
C GLU A 222 26.90 -18.22 5.71
N PHE A 223 25.78 -18.11 4.99
CA PHE A 223 24.55 -17.52 5.51
C PHE A 223 24.06 -18.27 6.75
N LYS A 224 24.01 -19.62 6.68
CA LYS A 224 23.59 -20.45 7.81
C LYS A 224 24.49 -20.23 9.03
N ARG A 225 25.81 -20.12 8.85
CA ARG A 225 26.76 -19.81 9.94
C ARG A 225 26.47 -18.47 10.61
N VAL A 226 26.29 -17.40 9.83
CA VAL A 226 25.96 -16.06 10.34
C VAL A 226 24.62 -16.08 11.08
N ARG A 227 23.62 -16.75 10.50
CA ARG A 227 22.29 -16.91 11.10
C ARG A 227 22.34 -17.66 12.43
N THR A 228 23.05 -18.79 12.49
CA THR A 228 23.24 -19.55 13.73
C THR A 228 23.87 -18.67 14.81
N LYS A 229 24.90 -17.89 14.46
CA LYS A 229 25.55 -16.98 15.43
C LYS A 229 24.61 -15.89 15.96
N LEU A 230 23.73 -15.36 15.12
CA LEU A 230 22.68 -14.44 15.55
C LEU A 230 21.68 -15.09 16.51
N LEU A 231 21.25 -16.32 16.22
CA LEU A 231 20.32 -17.06 17.07
C LEU A 231 20.94 -17.40 18.43
N GLU A 232 22.22 -17.81 18.45
CA GLU A 232 22.97 -18.02 19.69
C GLU A 232 23.01 -16.75 20.54
N LEU A 233 23.34 -15.60 19.95
CA LEU A 233 23.33 -14.31 20.63
C LEU A 233 21.94 -13.97 21.19
N LYS A 234 20.87 -14.15 20.41
CA LYS A 234 19.49 -13.95 20.89
C LYS A 234 19.19 -14.85 22.09
N GLN A 235 19.61 -16.10 22.03
CA GLN A 235 19.35 -17.08 23.07
C GLN A 235 20.15 -16.80 24.36
N THR A 236 21.39 -16.30 24.25
CA THR A 236 22.16 -15.81 25.41
C THR A 236 21.42 -14.67 26.12
N ILE A 237 20.94 -13.68 25.37
CA ILE A 237 20.18 -12.56 25.94
C ILE A 237 18.86 -13.04 26.55
N ALA A 238 18.15 -13.97 25.91
CA ALA A 238 16.91 -14.54 26.43
C ALA A 238 17.13 -15.29 27.75
N LYS A 239 18.22 -16.05 27.90
CA LYS A 239 18.61 -16.70 29.15
C LYS A 239 18.93 -15.71 30.27
N GLU A 240 19.57 -14.59 29.96
CA GLU A 240 19.78 -13.52 30.95
C GLU A 240 18.46 -12.87 31.40
N LEU A 241 17.51 -12.69 30.48
CA LEU A 241 16.17 -12.19 30.81
C LEU A 241 15.40 -13.17 31.69
N GLU A 242 15.52 -14.47 31.43
CA GLU A 242 14.95 -15.54 32.25
C GLU A 242 15.55 -15.55 33.66
N ALA A 243 16.87 -15.43 33.80
CA ALA A 243 17.55 -15.36 35.09
C ALA A 243 17.13 -14.14 35.92
N LEU A 244 16.65 -13.08 35.28
CA LEU A 244 16.10 -11.88 35.92
C LEU A 244 14.58 -11.95 36.16
N GLY A 245 13.96 -13.10 35.88
CA GLY A 245 12.55 -13.39 36.18
C GLY A 245 11.54 -12.85 35.16
N LEU A 246 11.94 -12.53 33.92
CA LEU A 246 11.01 -11.99 32.93
C LEU A 246 10.10 -13.05 32.28
N GLY A 247 10.54 -14.30 32.22
CA GLY A 247 9.85 -15.42 31.55
C GLY A 247 10.84 -16.45 31.02
N LYS A 248 10.35 -17.52 30.39
CA LYS A 248 11.22 -18.59 29.87
C LYS A 248 11.98 -18.15 28.62
N ALA A 249 13.28 -18.47 28.51
CA ALA A 249 14.11 -18.00 27.39
C ALA A 249 13.58 -18.43 26.02
N ASN A 250 13.13 -19.69 25.89
CA ASN A 250 12.60 -20.25 24.65
C ASN A 250 11.30 -19.57 24.14
N GLU A 251 10.55 -18.94 25.04
CA GLU A 251 9.37 -18.15 24.71
C GLU A 251 9.80 -16.72 24.34
N ILE A 252 10.68 -16.12 25.14
CA ILE A 252 11.20 -14.76 24.94
C ILE A 252 11.91 -14.61 23.59
N GLU A 253 12.75 -15.57 23.20
CA GLU A 253 13.53 -15.50 21.95
C GLU A 253 12.64 -15.46 20.69
N LYS A 254 11.44 -16.07 20.78
CA LYS A 254 10.46 -16.22 19.69
C LYS A 254 9.42 -15.10 19.65
N LEU A 255 9.45 -14.18 20.61
CA LEU A 255 8.50 -13.08 20.67
C LEU A 255 8.60 -12.20 19.43
N SER A 256 7.44 -11.79 18.93
CA SER A 256 7.35 -10.84 17.84
C SER A 256 7.81 -9.45 18.31
N LYS A 257 8.29 -8.63 17.38
CA LYS A 257 8.69 -7.24 17.65
C LYS A 257 7.61 -6.42 18.38
N PRO A 258 6.29 -6.48 18.01
CA PRO A 258 5.25 -5.83 18.80
C PRO A 258 5.21 -6.28 20.25
N LYS A 259 5.34 -7.60 20.51
CA LYS A 259 5.28 -8.13 21.86
C LYS A 259 6.50 -7.73 22.70
N LEU A 260 7.68 -7.69 22.09
CA LEU A 260 8.89 -7.15 22.71
C LEU A 260 8.75 -5.66 23.08
N LEU A 261 8.10 -4.86 22.23
CA LEU A 261 7.83 -3.44 22.51
C LEU A 261 6.78 -3.27 23.63
N GLU A 262 5.73 -4.09 23.66
CA GLU A 262 4.76 -4.14 24.76
C GLU A 262 5.46 -4.43 26.10
N LEU A 263 6.27 -5.49 26.15
CA LEU A 263 7.06 -5.84 27.34
C LEU A 263 7.99 -4.71 27.78
N GLN A 264 8.67 -4.06 26.82
CA GLN A 264 9.52 -2.92 27.12
C GLN A 264 8.72 -1.76 27.75
N ASN A 265 7.53 -1.47 27.23
CA ASN A 265 6.65 -0.42 27.77
C ASN A 265 6.09 -0.78 29.15
N GLU A 266 5.74 -2.04 29.39
CA GLU A 266 5.29 -2.53 30.70
C GLU A 266 6.40 -2.42 31.75
N LEU A 267 7.62 -2.86 31.42
CA LEU A 267 8.78 -2.75 32.32
C LEU A 267 9.19 -1.31 32.58
N ALA A 268 9.05 -0.42 31.59
CA ALA A 268 9.31 1.00 31.78
C ALA A 268 8.44 1.64 32.87
N LYS A 269 7.27 1.06 33.17
CA LYS A 269 6.34 1.52 34.22
C LYS A 269 6.60 0.91 35.60
N LYS A 270 7.29 -0.24 35.69
CA LYS A 270 7.57 -0.90 36.97
C LYS A 270 8.63 -0.14 37.79
N LYS A 271 8.51 -0.22 39.13
CA LYS A 271 9.55 0.18 40.10
C LYS A 271 10.27 -1.10 40.56
N SER A 272 11.40 -1.43 39.93
CA SER A 272 12.24 -2.59 40.27
C SER A 272 13.72 -2.23 40.17
N GLY A 273 14.55 -2.74 41.07
CA GLY A 273 16.00 -2.54 41.04
C GLY A 273 16.68 -3.13 39.79
N SER A 274 16.13 -4.20 39.21
CA SER A 274 16.65 -4.83 37.98
C SER A 274 16.12 -4.22 36.69
N LYS A 275 15.21 -3.23 36.79
CA LYS A 275 14.53 -2.60 35.65
C LYS A 275 15.48 -2.15 34.55
N PHE A 276 16.54 -1.42 34.92
CA PHE A 276 17.47 -0.84 33.94
C PHE A 276 18.21 -1.94 33.16
N ARG A 277 18.58 -3.03 33.83
CA ARG A 277 19.23 -4.19 33.21
C ARG A 277 18.28 -4.92 32.26
N LEU A 278 17.04 -5.16 32.68
CA LEU A 278 16.01 -5.79 31.82
C LEU A 278 15.73 -4.96 30.56
N LEU A 279 15.61 -3.64 30.69
CA LEU A 279 15.39 -2.74 29.55
C LEU A 279 16.57 -2.75 28.56
N ILE A 280 17.81 -2.83 29.06
CA ILE A 280 19.00 -2.98 28.23
C ILE A 280 18.96 -4.30 27.45
N LEU A 281 18.70 -5.42 28.12
CA LEU A 281 18.66 -6.74 27.49
C LEU A 281 17.54 -6.84 26.44
N LEU A 282 16.34 -6.32 26.74
CA LEU A 282 15.25 -6.24 25.76
C LEU A 282 15.62 -5.36 24.55
N ALA A 283 16.30 -4.24 24.77
CA ALA A 283 16.78 -3.41 23.67
C ALA A 283 17.81 -4.15 22.82
N GLN A 284 18.72 -4.94 23.41
CA GLN A 284 19.65 -5.79 22.68
C GLN A 284 18.92 -6.85 21.86
N LEU A 285 17.93 -7.53 22.45
CA LEU A 285 17.13 -8.53 21.76
C LEU A 285 16.36 -7.94 20.58
N LEU A 286 15.79 -6.73 20.71
CA LEU A 286 15.15 -6.00 19.61
C LEU A 286 16.14 -5.67 18.48
N LYS A 287 17.39 -5.31 18.81
CA LYS A 287 18.42 -5.00 17.80
C LYS A 287 18.89 -6.25 17.07
N LEU A 288 19.03 -7.38 17.77
CA LEU A 288 19.36 -8.68 17.19
C LEU A 288 18.21 -9.27 16.38
N ASP A 289 16.97 -9.09 16.82
CA ASP A 289 15.79 -9.49 16.05
C ASP A 289 15.71 -8.77 14.70
N HIS A 290 15.98 -7.46 14.71
CA HIS A 290 16.06 -6.68 13.48
C HIS A 290 17.26 -7.08 12.61
N ALA A 291 18.42 -7.41 13.21
CA ALA A 291 19.56 -7.93 12.47
C ALA A 291 19.20 -9.23 11.73
N LEU A 292 18.52 -10.16 12.43
CA LEU A 292 18.05 -11.42 11.85
C LEU A 292 17.02 -11.18 10.74
N GLU A 293 16.09 -10.24 10.93
CA GLU A 293 15.15 -9.81 9.89
C GLU A 293 15.87 -9.35 8.62
N LEU A 294 16.87 -8.47 8.77
CA LEU A 294 17.63 -7.96 7.63
C LEU A 294 18.43 -9.05 6.93
N LEU A 295 19.08 -9.94 7.68
CA LEU A 295 19.78 -11.09 7.11
C LEU A 295 18.82 -11.98 6.31
N GLU A 296 17.67 -12.34 6.89
CA GLU A 296 16.72 -13.29 6.31
C GLU A 296 15.95 -12.75 5.11
N THR A 297 15.73 -11.44 5.03
CA THR A 297 14.80 -10.85 4.05
C THR A 297 15.48 -9.92 3.04
N GLN A 298 16.64 -9.32 3.38
CA GLN A 298 17.31 -8.29 2.58
C GLN A 298 18.64 -8.78 1.97
N THR A 299 19.35 -7.91 1.25
CA THR A 299 20.71 -8.18 0.75
C THR A 299 21.73 -8.24 1.89
N ALA A 300 22.83 -8.99 1.73
CA ALA A 300 23.89 -9.09 2.75
C ALA A 300 24.49 -7.73 3.09
N ARG A 301 24.62 -6.84 2.09
CA ARG A 301 25.13 -5.48 2.28
C ARG A 301 24.25 -4.62 3.19
N VAL A 302 22.93 -4.73 3.07
CA VAL A 302 21.98 -4.03 3.95
C VAL A 302 22.08 -4.53 5.40
N PHE A 303 22.20 -5.84 5.57
CA PHE A 303 22.44 -6.45 6.88
C PHE A 303 23.78 -5.96 7.49
N PHE A 304 24.87 -6.02 6.73
CA PHE A 304 26.19 -5.59 7.21
C PHE A 304 26.23 -4.09 7.54
N ALA A 305 25.65 -3.24 6.70
CA ALA A 305 25.55 -1.80 6.97
C ALA A 305 24.80 -1.49 8.28
N TYR A 306 23.81 -2.31 8.64
CA TYR A 306 23.16 -2.20 9.95
C TYR A 306 24.10 -2.58 11.10
N LEU A 307 24.89 -3.66 10.97
CA LEU A 307 25.91 -3.99 11.98
C LEU A 307 26.96 -2.89 12.13
N GLU A 308 27.44 -2.30 11.02
CA GLU A 308 28.34 -1.15 11.05
C GLU A 308 27.74 0.05 11.78
N LYS A 309 26.43 0.30 11.58
CA LYS A 309 25.70 1.33 12.30
C LYS A 309 25.69 1.06 13.81
N LEU A 310 25.49 -0.19 14.23
CA LEU A 310 25.57 -0.57 15.65
C LEU A 310 26.97 -0.33 16.22
N VAL A 311 28.03 -0.70 15.48
CA VAL A 311 29.42 -0.44 15.91
C VAL A 311 29.69 1.06 16.04
N LYS A 312 29.24 1.88 15.09
CA LYS A 312 29.36 3.35 15.15
C LYS A 312 28.58 3.94 16.33
N GLU A 313 27.38 3.44 16.60
CA GLU A 313 26.55 3.85 17.75
C GLU A 313 27.21 3.46 19.09
N ALA A 314 27.77 2.25 19.18
CA ALA A 314 28.49 1.76 20.36
C ALA A 314 29.69 2.66 20.71
N ARG A 315 30.48 3.09 19.73
CA ARG A 315 31.61 4.01 19.95
C ARG A 315 31.17 5.34 20.57
N ARG A 316 29.99 5.85 20.18
CA ARG A 316 29.42 7.09 20.73
C ARG A 316 28.76 6.88 22.10
N ARG A 317 28.29 5.66 22.39
CA ARG A 317 27.51 5.33 23.58
C ARG A 317 27.90 3.96 24.16
N PRO A 318 29.12 3.81 24.72
CA PRO A 318 29.64 2.51 25.15
C PRO A 318 28.83 1.87 26.28
N ARG A 319 28.26 2.68 27.19
CA ARG A 319 27.43 2.18 28.30
C ARG A 319 25.99 1.80 27.90
N SER A 320 25.60 2.02 26.64
CA SER A 320 24.25 1.73 26.15
C SER A 320 24.05 0.23 25.89
N ALA A 321 22.80 -0.17 25.61
CA ALA A 321 22.49 -1.52 25.15
C ALA A 321 23.31 -1.95 23.93
N VAL A 322 23.51 -1.03 22.98
CA VAL A 322 24.30 -1.29 21.77
C VAL A 322 25.78 -1.41 22.11
N GLY A 323 26.31 -0.55 22.99
CA GLY A 323 27.70 -0.63 23.43
C GLY A 323 28.03 -1.98 24.08
N LYS A 324 27.24 -2.38 25.08
CA LYS A 324 27.39 -3.69 25.75
C LYS A 324 27.24 -4.88 24.78
N LEU A 325 26.38 -4.77 23.77
CA LEU A 325 26.21 -5.83 22.78
C LEU A 325 27.46 -5.97 21.90
N VAL A 326 27.94 -4.85 21.37
CA VAL A 326 29.09 -4.79 20.45
C VAL A 326 30.41 -5.17 21.14
N GLU A 327 30.51 -4.93 22.45
CA GLU A 327 31.69 -5.31 23.24
C GLU A 327 31.85 -6.84 23.37
N SER A 328 30.76 -7.60 23.30
CA SER A 328 30.78 -9.06 23.45
C SER A 328 31.59 -9.77 22.37
N THR A 329 32.36 -10.80 22.75
CA THR A 329 33.13 -11.63 21.82
C THR A 329 32.24 -12.24 20.74
N SER A 330 31.07 -12.75 21.12
CA SER A 330 30.09 -13.33 20.21
C SER A 330 29.60 -12.33 19.14
N PHE A 331 29.43 -11.04 19.47
CA PHE A 331 29.07 -10.04 18.47
C PHE A 331 30.25 -9.73 17.54
N ARG A 332 31.47 -9.67 18.04
CA ARG A 332 32.66 -9.46 17.20
C ARG A 332 32.81 -10.58 16.18
N GLU A 333 32.65 -11.83 16.61
CA GLU A 333 32.63 -13.00 15.72
C GLU A 333 31.53 -12.89 14.65
N LEU A 334 30.31 -12.53 15.05
CA LEU A 334 29.22 -12.26 14.11
C LEU A 334 29.61 -11.20 13.08
N TYR A 335 30.20 -10.08 13.54
CA TYR A 335 30.60 -8.98 12.68
C TYR A 335 31.66 -9.40 11.65
N PHE A 336 32.64 -10.21 12.06
CA PHE A 336 33.64 -10.76 11.14
C PHE A 336 33.03 -11.72 10.12
N LEU A 337 32.19 -12.67 10.57
CA LEU A 337 31.49 -13.59 9.65
C LEU A 337 30.60 -12.83 8.64
N ALA A 338 29.97 -11.75 9.08
CA ALA A 338 29.09 -10.94 8.25
C ALA A 338 29.84 -10.06 7.23
N LYS A 339 31.09 -9.68 7.51
CA LYS A 339 31.88 -8.78 6.66
C LYS A 339 32.18 -9.40 5.29
N ASP A 340 32.49 -10.67 5.27
CA ASP A 340 32.86 -11.42 4.07
C ASP A 340 31.68 -12.25 3.51
N LEU A 341 30.47 -11.97 3.99
CA LEU A 341 29.28 -12.69 3.56
C LEU A 341 28.96 -12.34 2.10
N ARG A 342 28.91 -13.38 1.26
CA ARG A 342 28.42 -13.27 -0.12
C ARG A 342 26.98 -12.75 -0.12
N ASP A 343 26.61 -12.02 -1.18
CA ASP A 343 25.28 -11.44 -1.24
C ASP A 343 24.18 -12.51 -1.29
N HIS A 344 22.97 -12.09 -0.95
CA HIS A 344 21.84 -12.99 -0.80
C HIS A 344 21.50 -13.65 -2.15
N PRO A 345 21.34 -14.99 -2.23
CA PRO A 345 21.04 -15.69 -3.49
C PRO A 345 19.73 -15.26 -4.19
N LYS A 346 18.88 -14.46 -3.53
CA LYS A 346 17.69 -13.85 -4.15
C LYS A 346 18.08 -12.83 -5.21
N LEU A 347 19.21 -12.14 -5.08
CA LEU A 347 19.69 -11.23 -6.13
C LEU A 347 20.03 -11.97 -7.42
N ASP A 348 20.61 -13.16 -7.31
CA ASP A 348 20.94 -13.98 -8.48
C ASP A 348 19.69 -14.54 -9.14
N ALA A 349 18.74 -15.05 -8.35
CA ALA A 349 17.43 -15.46 -8.84
C ALA A 349 16.69 -14.30 -9.53
N LEU A 350 16.71 -13.10 -8.92
CA LEU A 350 16.14 -11.90 -9.50
C LEU A 350 16.78 -11.58 -10.86
N GLU A 351 18.11 -11.54 -10.93
CA GLU A 351 18.84 -11.27 -12.16
C GLU A 351 18.47 -12.27 -13.27
N GLN A 352 18.41 -13.56 -12.95
CA GLN A 352 18.07 -14.60 -13.93
C GLN A 352 16.66 -14.39 -14.52
N ILE A 353 15.68 -14.06 -13.68
CA ILE A 353 14.30 -13.77 -14.12
C ILE A 353 14.28 -12.52 -14.99
N VAL A 354 14.94 -11.44 -14.56
CA VAL A 354 14.99 -10.18 -15.30
C VAL A 354 15.66 -10.37 -16.65
N ARG A 355 16.81 -11.07 -16.71
CA ARG A 355 17.51 -11.38 -17.98
C ARG A 355 16.62 -12.14 -18.95
N LYS A 356 15.92 -13.17 -18.47
CA LYS A 356 15.02 -13.97 -19.30
C LYS A 356 13.88 -13.10 -19.85
N LYS A 357 13.21 -12.37 -18.97
CA LYS A 357 12.03 -11.57 -19.34
C LYS A 357 12.35 -10.36 -20.20
N LEU A 358 13.52 -9.75 -20.04
CA LEU A 358 13.97 -8.69 -20.95
C LEU A 358 14.19 -9.21 -22.38
N LYS A 359 14.68 -10.45 -22.55
CA LYS A 359 14.78 -11.08 -23.89
C LYS A 359 13.41 -11.31 -24.51
N ASP A 360 12.40 -11.59 -23.69
CA ASP A 360 10.99 -11.71 -24.11
C ASP A 360 10.34 -10.34 -24.41
N GLY A 361 11.08 -9.23 -24.33
CA GLY A 361 10.55 -7.87 -24.54
C GLY A 361 9.68 -7.36 -23.39
N ALA A 362 9.79 -7.96 -22.20
CA ALA A 362 8.94 -7.61 -21.06
C ALA A 362 9.29 -6.25 -20.45
N LYS A 363 8.27 -5.61 -19.88
CA LYS A 363 8.37 -4.41 -19.06
C LYS A 363 8.11 -4.79 -17.61
N LEU A 364 9.11 -4.59 -16.76
CA LEU A 364 9.17 -5.19 -15.43
C LEU A 364 9.01 -4.16 -14.32
N MET A 365 8.33 -4.57 -13.24
CA MET A 365 8.32 -3.88 -11.96
C MET A 365 8.88 -4.77 -10.86
N VAL A 366 9.93 -4.31 -10.18
CA VAL A 366 10.57 -5.02 -9.07
C VAL A 366 10.25 -4.31 -7.76
N PHE A 367 9.64 -5.02 -6.81
CA PHE A 367 9.25 -4.47 -5.52
C PHE A 367 10.14 -5.01 -4.40
N ALA A 368 10.69 -4.10 -3.59
CA ALA A 368 11.38 -4.42 -2.33
C ALA A 368 10.81 -3.57 -1.18
N GLN A 369 11.04 -3.97 0.07
CA GLN A 369 10.53 -3.23 1.22
C GLN A 369 11.39 -2.02 1.58
N LEU A 370 12.72 -2.17 1.54
CA LEU A 370 13.66 -1.14 1.97
C LEU A 370 14.28 -0.38 0.79
N ARG A 371 14.51 0.93 0.98
CA ARG A 371 15.16 1.78 -0.04
C ARG A 371 16.59 1.36 -0.31
N SER A 372 17.32 0.93 0.72
CA SER A 372 18.68 0.43 0.59
C SER A 372 18.71 -0.82 -0.29
N THR A 373 17.76 -1.75 -0.10
CA THR A 373 17.58 -2.93 -0.96
C THR A 373 17.24 -2.55 -2.39
N VAL A 374 16.36 -1.57 -2.60
CA VAL A 374 16.06 -1.03 -3.95
C VAL A 374 17.34 -0.54 -4.64
N ARG A 375 18.22 0.20 -3.94
CA ARG A 375 19.47 0.69 -4.54
C ARG A 375 20.42 -0.43 -4.93
N GLU A 376 20.57 -1.43 -4.08
CA GLU A 376 21.41 -2.61 -4.41
C GLU A 376 20.85 -3.38 -5.60
N ILE A 377 19.52 -3.55 -5.66
CA ILE A 377 18.84 -4.16 -6.82
C ILE A 377 19.09 -3.33 -8.09
N VAL A 378 18.91 -2.00 -8.04
CA VAL A 378 19.15 -1.13 -9.21
C VAL A 378 20.59 -1.27 -9.70
N LYS A 379 21.57 -1.23 -8.79
CA LYS A 379 22.99 -1.40 -9.12
C LYS A 379 23.27 -2.77 -9.76
N ARG A 380 22.61 -3.84 -9.28
CA ARG A 380 22.75 -5.19 -9.81
C ARG A 380 22.14 -5.32 -11.20
N LEU A 381 20.92 -4.82 -11.38
CA LEU A 381 20.17 -4.94 -12.63
C LEU A 381 20.69 -4.02 -13.73
N ALA A 382 21.27 -2.87 -13.40
CA ALA A 382 21.87 -1.96 -14.37
C ALA A 382 23.09 -2.56 -15.12
N ARG A 383 23.63 -3.69 -14.63
CA ARG A 383 24.71 -4.44 -15.28
C ARG A 383 24.19 -5.47 -16.31
N ILE A 384 22.87 -5.63 -16.41
CA ILE A 384 22.26 -6.53 -17.38
C ILE A 384 22.18 -5.82 -18.72
N GLU A 385 22.72 -6.44 -19.76
CA GLU A 385 22.59 -5.94 -21.13
C GLU A 385 21.11 -5.78 -21.52
N GLY A 386 20.77 -4.62 -22.08
CA GLY A 386 19.39 -4.26 -22.44
C GLY A 386 18.51 -3.77 -21.28
N ALA A 387 18.98 -3.80 -20.02
CA ALA A 387 18.22 -3.26 -18.90
C ALA A 387 18.38 -1.75 -18.77
N ARG A 388 17.28 -1.01 -18.91
CA ARG A 388 17.16 0.42 -18.61
C ARG A 388 16.36 0.55 -17.31
N VAL A 389 17.09 0.73 -16.21
CA VAL A 389 16.55 0.58 -14.86
C VAL A 389 16.22 1.94 -14.23
N GLY A 390 14.93 2.18 -13.99
CA GLY A 390 14.42 3.30 -13.20
C GLY A 390 14.33 2.94 -11.71
N MET A 391 14.50 3.93 -10.84
CA MET A 391 14.36 3.79 -9.38
C MET A 391 13.25 4.70 -8.85
N LEU A 392 12.30 4.13 -8.09
CA LEU A 392 11.21 4.89 -7.49
C LEU A 392 11.10 4.61 -5.97
N ILE A 393 11.48 5.59 -5.15
CA ILE A 393 11.46 5.49 -3.69
C ILE A 393 10.69 6.65 -3.06
N GLY A 394 10.25 6.51 -1.80
CA GLY A 394 9.46 7.55 -1.10
C GLY A 394 10.24 8.84 -0.77
N GLN A 395 9.50 9.93 -0.46
CA GLN A 395 10.05 11.29 -0.28
C GLN A 395 10.72 11.56 1.07
N ARG A 396 10.24 10.98 2.18
CA ARG A 396 10.69 11.35 3.54
C ARG A 396 12.05 10.75 3.89
N GLY A 397 12.95 11.50 4.53
CA GLY A 397 14.25 11.04 5.05
C GLY A 397 15.44 11.51 4.22
N GLU A 398 16.66 11.40 4.78
CA GLU A 398 17.92 11.96 4.22
C GLU A 398 18.22 11.54 2.77
N GLU A 399 17.66 10.41 2.32
CA GLU A 399 17.86 9.89 0.97
C GLU A 399 16.52 9.59 0.25
N GLY A 400 15.49 10.38 0.56
CA GLY A 400 14.22 10.32 -0.16
C GLY A 400 14.31 10.90 -1.57
N MET A 401 13.43 10.45 -2.45
CA MET A 401 13.31 11.00 -3.80
C MET A 401 12.29 12.13 -3.81
N ASP A 402 12.61 13.28 -4.38
CA ASP A 402 11.65 14.38 -4.49
C ASP A 402 10.48 14.05 -5.45
N GLN A 403 9.41 14.81 -5.36
CA GLN A 403 8.20 14.55 -6.14
C GLN A 403 8.39 14.75 -7.65
N ARG A 404 9.25 15.70 -8.07
CA ARG A 404 9.49 15.97 -9.50
C ARG A 404 10.23 14.78 -10.13
N ALA A 405 11.27 14.29 -9.45
CA ALA A 405 12.00 13.10 -9.87
C ALA A 405 11.10 11.85 -9.90
N GLN A 406 10.20 11.67 -8.93
CA GLN A 406 9.22 10.57 -8.95
C GLN A 406 8.31 10.60 -10.17
N LEU A 407 7.78 11.79 -10.52
CA LEU A 407 6.95 11.97 -11.70
C LEU A 407 7.73 11.71 -12.99
N GLU A 408 8.97 12.18 -13.06
CA GLU A 408 9.82 11.99 -14.23
C GLU A 408 10.17 10.52 -14.45
N VAL A 409 10.58 9.79 -13.40
CA VAL A 409 10.83 8.34 -13.51
C VAL A 409 9.58 7.57 -13.92
N THR A 410 8.41 7.99 -13.42
CA THR A 410 7.13 7.38 -13.81
C THR A 410 6.85 7.61 -15.30
N ARG A 411 7.00 8.85 -15.77
CA ARG A 411 6.82 9.23 -17.18
C ARG A 411 7.78 8.46 -18.10
N LEU A 412 9.07 8.44 -17.77
CA LEU A 412 10.09 7.69 -18.52
C LEU A 412 9.81 6.19 -18.53
N PHE A 413 9.30 5.64 -17.43
CA PHE A 413 8.86 4.25 -17.43
C PHE A 413 7.65 4.07 -18.35
N GLU A 414 6.61 4.91 -18.26
CA GLU A 414 5.42 4.84 -19.12
C GLU A 414 5.77 4.87 -20.61
N GLU A 415 6.63 5.80 -21.01
CA GLU A 415 7.10 5.99 -22.40
C GLU A 415 8.03 4.88 -22.90
N GLY A 416 8.52 3.99 -22.03
CA GLY A 416 9.37 2.85 -22.40
C GLY A 416 10.87 3.14 -22.38
N GLU A 417 11.26 4.35 -21.98
CA GLU A 417 12.66 4.73 -21.72
C GLU A 417 13.26 3.85 -20.62
N PHE A 418 12.48 3.57 -19.56
CA PHE A 418 12.79 2.48 -18.63
C PHE A 418 11.95 1.24 -18.95
N ASN A 419 12.62 0.09 -19.05
CA ASN A 419 11.96 -1.22 -19.18
C ASN A 419 11.98 -2.03 -17.87
N VAL A 420 12.71 -1.56 -16.85
CA VAL A 420 12.68 -2.11 -15.49
C VAL A 420 12.48 -0.97 -14.49
N LEU A 421 11.45 -1.04 -13.66
CA LEU A 421 11.24 -0.10 -12.56
C LEU A 421 11.41 -0.81 -11.22
N VAL A 422 12.38 -0.38 -10.41
CA VAL A 422 12.62 -0.91 -9.07
C VAL A 422 12.06 0.07 -8.03
N THR A 423 11.15 -0.40 -7.17
CA THR A 423 10.36 0.47 -6.29
C THR A 423 10.13 -0.08 -4.89
N THR A 424 9.94 0.84 -3.92
CA THR A 424 9.37 0.52 -2.60
C THR A 424 7.84 0.53 -2.62
N SER A 425 7.19 0.67 -1.45
CA SER A 425 5.73 0.76 -1.33
C SER A 425 5.07 1.90 -2.11
N ILE A 426 5.83 2.90 -2.54
CA ILE A 426 5.36 4.01 -3.37
C ILE A 426 4.88 3.55 -4.76
N GLY A 427 5.33 2.38 -5.23
CA GLY A 427 4.83 1.79 -6.48
C GLY A 427 3.60 0.91 -6.29
N GLU A 428 3.18 0.66 -5.05
CA GLU A 428 2.02 -0.21 -4.72
C GLU A 428 0.72 0.56 -4.86
N GLU A 429 0.68 1.77 -4.31
CA GLU A 429 -0.39 2.75 -4.34
C GLU A 429 0.17 4.04 -4.94
N GLY A 430 -0.63 4.86 -5.63
CA GLY A 430 -0.24 6.27 -5.79
C GLY A 430 0.01 6.78 -7.21
N LEU A 431 0.32 5.91 -8.16
CA LEU A 431 0.70 6.31 -9.52
C LEU A 431 0.12 5.32 -10.53
N HIS A 432 -0.53 5.78 -11.60
CA HIS A 432 -0.59 5.01 -12.84
C HIS A 432 0.86 4.85 -13.26
N LEU A 433 1.37 3.63 -13.09
CA LEU A 433 2.60 3.17 -13.68
C LEU A 433 2.07 2.33 -14.84
N GLY A 434 2.54 2.62 -16.05
CA GLY A 434 2.08 1.96 -17.28
C GLY A 434 2.05 0.43 -17.16
N SER A 435 1.39 -0.25 -18.10
CA SER A 435 1.17 -1.70 -18.04
C SER A 435 2.48 -2.50 -18.13
N ALA A 436 3.12 -2.71 -16.99
CA ALA A 436 4.08 -3.78 -16.83
C ALA A 436 3.36 -5.10 -17.08
N ASN A 437 4.04 -6.02 -17.74
CA ASN A 437 3.56 -7.40 -17.91
C ASN A 437 4.18 -8.34 -16.86
N VAL A 438 5.27 -7.94 -16.20
CA VAL A 438 5.92 -8.73 -15.14
C VAL A 438 6.10 -7.92 -13.86
N ALA A 439 5.62 -8.45 -12.74
CA ALA A 439 5.91 -7.95 -11.41
C ALA A 439 6.77 -8.97 -10.65
N ILE A 440 7.85 -8.51 -10.03
CA ILE A 440 8.74 -9.35 -9.22
C ILE A 440 8.76 -8.80 -7.80
N PHE A 441 8.39 -9.62 -6.83
CA PHE A 441 8.50 -9.29 -5.41
C PHE A 441 9.80 -9.91 -4.91
N TYR A 442 10.77 -9.06 -4.54
CA TYR A 442 12.05 -9.51 -4.00
C TYR A 442 11.88 -10.29 -2.68
N GLU A 443 10.75 -10.10 -2.01
CA GLU A 443 10.37 -10.75 -0.77
C GLU A 443 8.84 -10.74 -0.61
N PRO A 444 8.24 -11.73 0.08
CA PRO A 444 6.83 -11.70 0.42
C PRO A 444 6.52 -10.57 1.40
N VAL A 445 5.35 -9.95 1.28
CA VAL A 445 4.90 -8.91 2.22
C VAL A 445 3.82 -9.50 3.12
N PRO A 446 3.92 -9.35 4.46
CA PRO A 446 2.93 -9.86 5.42
C PRO A 446 1.62 -9.03 5.47
N SER A 447 1.21 -8.49 4.33
CA SER A 447 -0.01 -7.69 4.12
C SER A 447 -0.68 -8.11 2.82
N GLU A 448 -1.92 -8.55 2.94
CA GLU A 448 -2.79 -8.95 1.83
C GLU A 448 -3.14 -7.75 0.94
N ILE A 449 -3.40 -6.57 1.54
CA ILE A 449 -3.71 -5.33 0.82
C ILE A 449 -2.55 -4.97 -0.12
N ARG A 450 -1.34 -4.90 0.43
CA ARG A 450 -0.12 -4.59 -0.33
C ARG A 450 0.17 -5.64 -1.40
N SER A 451 -0.02 -6.92 -1.08
CA SER A 451 0.13 -8.02 -2.04
C SER A 451 -0.84 -7.85 -3.22
N ILE A 452 -2.13 -7.61 -2.98
CA ILE A 452 -3.13 -7.40 -4.02
C ILE A 452 -2.79 -6.16 -4.87
N GLN A 453 -2.41 -5.06 -4.24
CA GLN A 453 -2.08 -3.81 -4.94
C GLN A 453 -0.85 -3.94 -5.83
N ARG A 454 0.20 -4.63 -5.36
CA ARG A 454 1.39 -4.91 -6.18
C ARG A 454 1.04 -5.75 -7.40
N ARG A 455 0.20 -6.76 -7.24
CA ARG A 455 -0.26 -7.61 -8.36
C ARG A 455 -1.11 -6.84 -9.36
N GLY A 456 -1.89 -5.87 -8.87
CA GLY A 456 -2.69 -4.97 -9.69
C GLY A 456 -1.92 -4.00 -10.59
N ARG A 457 -0.59 -4.13 -10.63
CA ARG A 457 0.32 -3.42 -11.52
C ARG A 457 0.59 -4.18 -12.82
N VAL A 458 0.26 -5.47 -12.85
CA VAL A 458 0.26 -6.30 -14.08
C VAL A 458 -1.16 -6.75 -14.40
N GLY A 459 -1.37 -7.32 -15.59
CA GLY A 459 -2.68 -7.88 -15.96
C GLY A 459 -3.75 -6.85 -16.30
N ARG A 460 -3.36 -5.63 -16.73
CA ARG A 460 -4.30 -4.57 -17.12
C ARG A 460 -4.74 -4.71 -18.58
N ASP A 461 -3.79 -4.56 -19.49
CA ASP A 461 -4.05 -4.57 -20.94
C ASP A 461 -3.69 -5.93 -21.55
N VAL A 462 -2.64 -6.55 -21.01
CA VAL A 462 -2.09 -7.85 -21.43
C VAL A 462 -2.03 -8.82 -20.24
N PRO A 463 -1.99 -10.15 -20.48
CA PRO A 463 -1.71 -11.13 -19.43
C PRO A 463 -0.47 -10.76 -18.61
N GLY A 464 -0.56 -10.95 -17.29
CA GLY A 464 0.50 -10.60 -16.35
C GLY A 464 1.21 -11.82 -15.77
N GLU A 465 2.45 -11.65 -15.34
CA GLU A 465 3.16 -12.63 -14.52
C GLU A 465 3.64 -11.99 -13.22
N VAL A 466 3.50 -12.72 -12.13
CA VAL A 466 3.96 -12.31 -10.79
C VAL A 466 4.96 -13.33 -10.29
N TYR A 467 6.20 -12.90 -10.06
CA TYR A 467 7.26 -13.69 -9.45
C TYR A 467 7.40 -13.28 -8.00
N VAL A 468 7.43 -14.24 -7.08
CA VAL A 468 7.68 -13.97 -5.66
C VAL A 468 8.89 -14.77 -5.22
N LEU A 469 9.97 -14.07 -4.88
CA LEU A 469 11.17 -14.68 -4.34
C LEU A 469 10.97 -14.94 -2.85
N MET A 470 11.34 -16.13 -2.39
CA MET A 470 11.14 -16.55 -1.00
C MET A 470 12.32 -17.41 -0.55
N THR A 471 13.04 -16.96 0.47
CA THR A 471 14.14 -17.72 1.06
C THR A 471 13.61 -18.82 2.00
N LYS A 472 13.97 -20.08 1.76
CA LYS A 472 13.50 -21.22 2.57
C LYS A 472 14.02 -21.18 4.00
N GLY A 473 13.19 -21.59 4.97
CA GLY A 473 13.58 -21.69 6.38
C GLY A 473 13.79 -20.35 7.08
N THR A 474 13.24 -19.26 6.52
CA THR A 474 13.41 -17.88 7.01
C THR A 474 12.07 -17.17 7.21
N ARG A 475 12.10 -15.92 7.71
CA ARG A 475 10.94 -15.03 7.80
C ARG A 475 10.16 -14.86 6.49
N ASP A 476 10.79 -15.00 5.33
CA ASP A 476 10.08 -14.90 4.04
C ASP A 476 8.91 -15.91 3.97
N GLU A 477 9.11 -17.15 4.41
CA GLU A 477 8.05 -18.17 4.44
C GLU A 477 6.94 -17.81 5.41
N ALA A 478 7.29 -17.27 6.58
CA ALA A 478 6.30 -16.82 7.56
C ALA A 478 5.46 -15.65 7.01
N TYR A 479 6.09 -14.69 6.32
CA TYR A 479 5.40 -13.56 5.67
C TYR A 479 4.50 -14.02 4.54
N TYR A 480 4.93 -15.01 3.75
CA TYR A 480 4.12 -15.64 2.73
C TYR A 480 2.86 -16.26 3.33
N TRP A 481 2.99 -17.17 4.30
CA TRP A 481 1.85 -17.84 4.91
C TRP A 481 0.90 -16.86 5.59
N ALA A 482 1.44 -15.85 6.28
CA ALA A 482 0.63 -14.79 6.87
C ALA A 482 -0.20 -14.05 5.81
N SER A 483 0.42 -13.66 4.68
CA SER A 483 -0.28 -12.97 3.57
C SER A 483 -1.35 -13.86 2.93
N TYR A 484 -1.02 -15.12 2.65
CA TYR A 484 -1.94 -16.09 2.05
C TYR A 484 -3.16 -16.36 2.94
N HIS A 485 -2.95 -16.58 4.24
CA HIS A 485 -4.04 -16.82 5.17
C HIS A 485 -4.94 -15.59 5.36
N LYS A 486 -4.36 -14.39 5.41
CA LYS A 486 -5.11 -13.13 5.48
C LYS A 486 -5.95 -12.91 4.21
N GLU A 487 -5.37 -13.10 3.03
CA GLU A 487 -6.12 -12.98 1.77
C GLU A 487 -7.27 -14.01 1.67
N LYS A 488 -7.01 -15.27 2.06
CA LYS A 488 -8.04 -16.31 2.09
C LYS A 488 -9.17 -15.98 3.06
N ARG A 489 -8.85 -15.42 4.22
CA ARG A 489 -9.84 -14.95 5.22
C ARG A 489 -10.66 -13.79 4.67
N MET A 490 -10.01 -12.80 4.06
CA MET A 490 -10.67 -11.67 3.39
C MET A 490 -11.68 -12.16 2.36
N ARG A 491 -11.26 -13.00 1.40
CA ARG A 491 -12.15 -13.52 0.35
C ARG A 491 -13.36 -14.29 0.92
N ARG A 492 -13.15 -15.08 1.97
CA ARG A 492 -14.24 -15.81 2.66
C ARG A 492 -15.24 -14.84 3.31
N LEU A 493 -14.75 -13.78 3.94
CA LEU A 493 -15.58 -12.80 4.61
C LEU A 493 -16.39 -11.97 3.61
N LEU A 494 -15.75 -11.52 2.52
CA LEU A 494 -16.41 -10.79 1.44
C LEU A 494 -17.53 -11.60 0.80
N ARG A 495 -17.32 -12.90 0.57
CA ARG A 495 -18.37 -13.83 0.09
C ARG A 495 -19.53 -14.04 1.06
N LYS A 496 -19.28 -13.94 2.37
CA LYS A 496 -20.36 -14.02 3.37
C LYS A 496 -21.19 -12.73 3.37
N MET A 497 -20.53 -11.58 3.22
CA MET A 497 -21.20 -10.28 3.14
C MET A 497 -22.05 -10.14 1.87
N SER A 498 -21.56 -10.59 0.71
CA SER A 498 -22.31 -10.54 -0.54
C SER A 498 -23.57 -11.42 -0.55
N LYS A 499 -23.66 -12.39 0.36
CA LYS A 499 -24.84 -13.27 0.53
C LYS A 499 -25.84 -12.75 1.56
N GLN A 500 -25.51 -11.68 2.30
CA GLN A 500 -26.49 -11.02 3.15
C GLN A 500 -27.40 -10.18 2.24
N PRO A 501 -28.73 -10.32 2.33
CA PRO A 501 -29.64 -9.49 1.56
C PRO A 501 -29.47 -8.05 2.05
N THR A 502 -28.72 -7.26 1.30
CA THR A 502 -28.76 -5.80 1.42
C THR A 502 -29.66 -5.32 0.30
N LEU A 503 -30.94 -5.72 0.39
CA LEU A 503 -32.03 -5.20 -0.43
C LEU A 503 -32.68 -4.09 0.39
N ILE A 504 -32.34 -2.84 0.06
CA ILE A 504 -33.39 -1.82 0.09
C ILE A 504 -33.80 -1.74 -1.38
N GLU A 505 -34.88 -2.43 -1.73
CA GLU A 505 -35.59 -2.14 -2.97
C GLU A 505 -36.01 -0.67 -2.89
N PHE A 506 -35.29 0.18 -3.62
CA PHE A 506 -35.80 1.51 -3.90
C PHE A 506 -36.85 1.34 -4.98
N THR A 507 -38.11 1.24 -4.56
CA THR A 507 -39.24 1.56 -5.43
C THR A 507 -39.00 2.97 -5.94
N VAL A 508 -38.67 3.08 -7.22
CA VAL A 508 -38.76 4.34 -7.95
C VAL A 508 -40.20 4.78 -7.80
N GLY A 509 -40.43 5.89 -7.11
CA GLY A 509 -41.73 6.51 -7.03
C GLY A 509 -42.17 6.86 -8.44
N GLY A 510 -42.95 5.97 -9.04
CA GLY A 510 -43.73 6.24 -10.23
C GLY A 510 -44.83 7.19 -9.86
N GLU A 511 -44.89 8.27 -10.60
CA GLU A 511 -46.07 9.08 -10.83
C GLU A 511 -47.32 8.19 -10.87
N ASN A 512 -48.33 8.53 -10.08
CA ASN A 512 -49.71 8.35 -10.50
C ASN A 512 -50.46 9.60 -10.07
N GLU A 513 -50.71 10.43 -11.08
CA GLU A 513 -51.85 11.33 -11.15
C GLU A 513 -53.14 10.53 -10.87
N GLY A 514 -54.05 11.16 -10.12
CA GLY A 514 -55.33 10.62 -9.71
C GLY A 514 -55.90 11.41 -8.55
#